data_AF-A0A9C8ZQR4-F1
#
_entry.id   AF-A0A9C8ZQR4-F1
#
_cell.length_a   1.000
_cell.length_b   1.000
_cell.length_c   1.000
_cell.angle_alpha   90.00
_cell.angle_beta   90.00
_cell.angle_gamma   90.00
#
_symmetry.space_group_name_H-M   'P 1'
#
loop_
_entity.id
_entity.type
_entity.pdbx_description
1 polymer ?
#
loop_
_entity_poly.entity_id
_entity_poly.type
_entity_poly.pdbx_seq_one_letter_code
_entity_poly.pdbx_strand_id
1 'polypeptide(L)'
;MMSNTRLHVILRPMTVADVEQVAELDRLSFSNPWPVRTYHYELRNRERSFLFVLQPDPPPAQPQPVREPEGWLRRILQPATKALKVTTAPLIGYSGFWQVADEA
;
A
#
# COMPACT_ATOMS: atom_id res chain seq x y z
N MET A 1 33.25 0.75 8.37
CA MET A 1 32.09 1.61 8.74
C MET A 1 30.84 0.85 8.34
N MET A 2 30.10 0.26 9.29
CA MET A 2 28.91 -0.53 8.96
C MET A 2 27.75 0.42 8.67
N SER A 3 27.37 0.53 7.39
CA SER A 3 26.18 1.27 6.98
C SER A 3 24.96 0.74 7.72
N ASN A 4 24.09 1.62 8.22
CA ASN A 4 22.85 1.23 8.86
C ASN A 4 21.90 0.60 7.80
N THR A 5 21.80 -0.73 7.78
CA THR A 5 20.97 -1.49 6.83
C THR A 5 19.50 -1.61 7.25
N ARG A 6 19.06 -0.89 8.29
CA ARG A 6 17.67 -0.96 8.76
C ARG A 6 16.73 -0.29 7.76
N LEU A 7 15.60 -0.93 7.49
CA LEU A 7 14.56 -0.40 6.62
C LEU A 7 13.72 0.65 7.36
N HIS A 8 13.49 1.79 6.73
CA HIS A 8 12.56 2.82 7.21
C HIS A 8 11.21 2.62 6.53
N VAL A 9 10.18 2.45 7.34
CA VAL A 9 8.84 2.09 6.88
C VAL A 9 7.78 2.86 7.64
N ILE A 10 6.65 3.11 6.98
CA ILE A 10 5.45 3.63 7.62
C ILE A 10 4.50 2.46 7.86
N LEU A 11 4.15 2.22 9.12
CA LEU A 11 3.09 1.31 9.52
C LEU A 11 1.79 2.10 9.67
N ARG A 12 0.71 1.63 9.03
CA ARG A 12 -0.62 2.25 9.16
C ARG A 12 -1.73 1.20 9.14
N PRO A 13 -2.93 1.53 9.66
CA PRO A 13 -4.10 0.68 9.48
C PRO A 13 -4.36 0.42 7.98
N MET A 14 -4.76 -0.81 7.69
CA MET A 14 -5.16 -1.24 6.35
C MET A 14 -6.52 -0.62 5.99
N THR A 15 -6.63 -0.22 4.73
CA THR A 15 -7.87 0.29 4.13
C THR A 15 -8.35 -0.64 3.03
N VAL A 16 -9.59 -0.46 2.58
CA VAL A 16 -10.17 -1.27 1.49
C VAL A 16 -9.35 -1.13 0.19
N ALA A 17 -8.72 0.03 -0.03
CA ALA A 17 -7.89 0.29 -1.21
C ALA A 17 -6.58 -0.51 -1.23
N ASP A 18 -6.17 -1.06 -0.08
CA ASP A 18 -4.94 -1.83 0.06
C ASP A 18 -5.14 -3.33 -0.23
N VAL A 19 -6.39 -3.82 -0.19
CA VAL A 19 -6.72 -5.25 -0.16
C VAL A 19 -6.15 -6.01 -1.36
N GLU A 20 -6.24 -5.46 -2.56
CA GLU A 20 -5.70 -6.13 -3.77
C GLU A 20 -4.18 -6.29 -3.71
N GLN A 21 -3.45 -5.27 -3.22
CA GLN A 21 -1.99 -5.37 -3.04
C GLN A 21 -1.63 -6.36 -1.92
N VAL A 22 -2.40 -6.36 -0.83
CA VAL A 22 -2.22 -7.30 0.28
C VAL A 22 -2.44 -8.73 -0.18
N ALA A 23 -3.49 -8.99 -0.97
CA ALA A 23 -3.76 -10.33 -1.49
C ALA A 23 -2.67 -10.82 -2.46
N GLU A 24 -2.03 -9.94 -3.22
CA GLU A 24 -0.82 -10.30 -3.99
C GLU A 24 0.33 -10.68 -3.05
N LEU A 25 0.63 -9.86 -2.04
CA LEU A 25 1.67 -10.16 -1.05
C LEU A 25 1.40 -11.47 -0.32
N ASP A 26 0.14 -11.77 0.02
CA ASP A 26 -0.27 -12.98 0.73
C ASP A 26 -0.07 -14.23 -0.13
N ARG A 27 -0.42 -14.17 -1.43
CA ARG A 27 -0.12 -15.24 -2.39
C ARG A 27 1.36 -15.52 -2.54
N LEU A 28 2.21 -14.49 -2.43
CA LEU A 28 3.67 -14.64 -2.51
C LEU A 28 4.26 -15.17 -1.20
N SER A 29 3.61 -14.89 -0.06
CA SER A 29 4.14 -15.18 1.27
C SER A 29 3.74 -16.56 1.79
N PHE A 30 2.58 -17.08 1.37
CA PHE A 30 2.00 -18.31 1.93
C PHE A 30 1.49 -19.27 0.85
N SER A 31 1.72 -20.57 1.05
CA SER A 31 1.22 -21.63 0.15
C SER A 31 -0.31 -21.79 0.17
N ASN A 32 -0.97 -21.37 1.24
CA ASN A 32 -2.43 -21.34 1.36
C ASN A 32 -2.89 -19.92 1.74
N PRO A 33 -2.95 -19.01 0.77
CA PRO A 33 -3.29 -17.61 1.00
C PRO A 33 -4.78 -17.45 1.34
N TRP A 34 -5.12 -16.37 2.01
CA TRP A 34 -6.50 -16.00 2.25
C TRP A 34 -7.21 -15.57 0.97
N PRO A 35 -8.51 -15.90 0.86
CA PRO A 35 -9.36 -15.27 -0.13
C PRO A 35 -9.45 -13.75 0.09
N VAL A 36 -9.43 -12.97 -1.00
CA VAL A 36 -9.62 -11.51 -0.99
C VAL A 36 -10.83 -11.06 -0.15
N ARG A 37 -11.95 -11.81 -0.25
CA ARG A 37 -13.17 -11.54 0.52
C ARG A 37 -12.97 -11.56 2.04
N THR A 38 -12.00 -12.33 2.55
CA THR A 38 -11.69 -12.43 3.98
C THR A 38 -11.19 -11.09 4.48
N TYR A 39 -10.21 -10.48 3.81
CA TYR A 39 -9.74 -9.13 4.16
C TYR A 39 -10.87 -8.10 4.14
N HIS A 40 -11.75 -8.14 3.14
CA HIS A 40 -12.92 -7.25 3.11
C HIS A 40 -13.90 -7.48 4.25
N TYR A 41 -14.07 -8.72 4.72
CA TYR A 41 -14.91 -9.04 5.87
C TYR A 41 -14.28 -8.50 7.16
N GLU A 42 -13.00 -8.78 7.40
CA GLU A 42 -12.26 -8.30 8.57
C GLU A 42 -12.24 -6.77 8.65
N LEU A 43 -12.01 -6.07 7.53
CA LEU A 43 -12.03 -4.60 7.47
C LEU A 43 -13.40 -3.98 7.72
N ARG A 44 -14.50 -4.74 7.59
CA ARG A 44 -15.84 -4.30 7.99
C ARG A 44 -16.07 -4.52 9.49
N ASN A 45 -15.48 -5.57 10.07
CA ASN A 45 -15.62 -5.94 11.48
C ASN A 45 -14.44 -5.45 12.34
N ARG A 46 -14.17 -4.14 12.27
CA ARG A 46 -12.98 -3.52 12.91
C ARG A 46 -12.93 -3.59 14.44
N GLU A 47 -14.03 -3.96 15.10
CA GLU A 47 -14.06 -4.01 16.57
C GLU A 47 -13.19 -5.14 17.15
N ARG A 48 -12.91 -6.18 16.35
CA ARG A 48 -12.18 -7.37 16.82
C ARG A 48 -10.98 -7.73 15.94
N SER A 49 -10.82 -7.05 14.81
CA SER A 49 -9.81 -7.37 13.80
C SER A 49 -8.98 -6.14 13.45
N PHE A 50 -7.68 -6.20 13.74
CA PHE A 50 -6.75 -5.12 13.50
C PHE A 50 -5.79 -5.52 12.38
N LEU A 51 -5.98 -4.91 11.21
CA LEU A 51 -5.16 -5.15 10.02
C LEU A 51 -4.30 -3.92 9.71
N PHE A 52 -3.02 -4.14 9.43
CA PHE A 52 -2.02 -3.11 9.15
C PHE A 52 -1.25 -3.40 7.87
N VAL A 53 -0.73 -2.34 7.27
CA VAL A 53 0.15 -2.40 6.09
C VAL A 53 1.42 -1.60 6.32
N LEU A 54 2.49 -2.06 5.68
CA LEU A 54 3.78 -1.39 5.66
C LEU A 54 4.03 -0.82 4.26
N GLN A 55 4.40 0.44 4.20
CA GLN A 55 4.86 1.11 2.99
C GLN A 55 6.29 1.64 3.22
N PRO A 56 7.12 1.74 2.18
CA PRO A 56 8.40 2.43 2.27
C PRO A 56 8.21 3.86 2.77
N ASP A 57 9.08 4.33 3.65
CA ASP A 57 9.15 5.75 3.97
C ASP A 57 9.63 6.49 2.71
N PRO A 58 8.82 7.37 2.09
CA PRO A 58 9.26 8.10 0.91
C PRO A 58 10.52 8.91 1.28
N PRO A 59 11.55 8.89 0.42
CA PRO A 59 12.71 9.74 0.66
C PRO A 59 12.23 11.19 0.79
N PRO A 60 12.84 11.99 1.68
CA PRO A 60 12.45 13.39 1.86
C PRO A 60 12.41 14.07 0.49
N ALA A 61 11.32 14.77 0.20
CA ALA A 61 11.06 15.37 -1.10
C ALA A 61 12.23 16.26 -1.49
N GLN A 62 13.12 15.76 -2.34
CA GLN A 62 14.18 16.55 -2.92
C GLN A 62 13.51 17.52 -3.89
N PRO A 63 13.80 18.83 -3.83
CA PRO A 63 13.28 19.80 -4.80
C PRO A 63 13.68 19.33 -6.20
N GLN A 64 12.73 18.76 -6.94
CA GLN A 64 12.99 18.43 -8.34
C GLN A 64 13.08 19.76 -9.09
N PRO A 65 14.19 20.02 -9.81
CA PRO A 65 14.24 21.18 -10.68
C PRO A 65 13.10 21.06 -11.68
N VAL A 66 12.26 22.09 -11.73
CA VAL A 66 11.18 22.23 -12.70
C VAL A 66 11.85 22.19 -14.08
N ARG A 67 11.79 21.02 -14.74
CA ARG A 67 12.20 20.91 -16.14
C ARG A 67 11.16 21.67 -16.96
N GLU A 68 11.55 22.81 -17.50
CA GLU A 68 10.73 23.56 -18.44
C GLU A 68 10.38 22.65 -19.64
N PRO A 69 9.10 22.48 -19.97
CA PRO A 69 8.72 21.55 -21.02
C PRO A 69 8.88 22.22 -22.40
N GLU A 70 9.87 21.77 -23.19
CA GLU A 70 9.98 22.01 -24.65
C GLU A 70 8.82 21.38 -25.48
N GLY A 71 7.64 21.17 -24.88
CA GLY A 71 6.65 20.22 -25.38
C GLY A 71 5.20 20.67 -25.29
N TRP A 72 4.91 21.97 -25.21
CA TRP A 72 3.52 22.46 -25.16
C TRP A 72 2.67 21.95 -26.34
N LEU A 73 3.29 21.82 -27.51
CA LEU A 73 2.68 21.26 -28.73
C LEU A 73 2.29 19.78 -28.59
N ARG A 74 3.03 18.99 -27.80
CA ARG A 74 2.69 17.59 -27.51
C ARG A 74 1.57 17.42 -26.49
N ARG A 75 1.19 18.49 -25.78
CA ARG A 75 0.11 18.47 -24.77
C ARG A 75 -1.29 18.62 -25.38
N ILE A 76 -1.38 19.20 -26.59
CA ILE A 76 -2.64 19.40 -27.32
C ILE A 76 -3.10 18.11 -28.05
N LEU A 77 -2.18 17.18 -28.31
CA LEU A 77 -2.44 15.96 -29.09
C LEU A 77 -2.51 14.66 -28.27
N GLN A 78 -2.41 14.73 -26.93
CA GLN A 78 -2.51 13.52 -26.11
C GLN A 78 -3.98 13.19 -25.81
N PRO A 79 -4.47 11.98 -26.17
CA PRO A 79 -5.83 11.57 -25.86
C PRO A 79 -6.03 11.55 -24.34
N ALA A 80 -7.13 12.16 -23.90
CA ALA A 80 -7.51 12.37 -22.50
C ALA A 80 -7.96 11.10 -21.77
N THR A 81 -7.30 9.96 -22.02
CA THR A 81 -7.68 8.64 -21.49
C THR A 81 -6.67 8.05 -20.51
N LYS A 82 -5.67 8.81 -20.06
CA LYS A 82 -4.89 8.41 -18.88
C LYS A 82 -5.78 8.59 -17.64
N ALA A 83 -6.60 7.57 -17.39
CA ALA A 83 -7.24 7.34 -16.11
C ALA A 83 -6.20 7.59 -15.02
N LEU A 84 -6.54 8.46 -14.07
CA LEU A 84 -5.73 8.69 -12.87
C LEU A 84 -5.58 7.33 -12.19
N LYS A 85 -4.47 6.63 -12.46
CA LYS A 85 -4.08 5.45 -11.69
C LYS A 85 -3.65 6.01 -10.36
N VAL A 86 -4.59 6.10 -9.41
CA VAL A 86 -4.32 6.35 -8.01
C VAL A 86 -3.41 5.22 -7.57
N THR A 87 -2.11 5.43 -7.75
CA THR A 87 -1.10 4.44 -7.45
C THR A 87 -0.84 4.64 -5.97
N THR A 88 -1.59 3.92 -5.14
CA THR A 88 -1.27 3.81 -3.71
C THR A 88 0.20 3.38 -3.62
N ALA A 89 0.97 4.00 -2.74
CA ALA A 89 2.38 3.67 -2.55
C ALA A 89 2.53 2.14 -2.41
N PRO A 90 3.56 1.54 -3.04
CA PRO A 90 3.70 0.09 -3.06
C PRO A 90 3.81 -0.45 -1.64
N LEU A 91 3.00 -1.44 -1.31
CA LEU A 91 3.09 -2.13 -0.03
C LEU A 91 4.25 -3.12 -0.04
N ILE A 92 5.01 -3.15 1.04
CA ILE A 92 6.16 -4.05 1.24
C ILE A 92 5.89 -5.11 2.30
N GLY A 93 4.73 -5.04 2.94
CA GLY A 93 4.30 -6.00 3.94
C GLY A 93 2.93 -5.65 4.51
N TYR A 94 2.36 -6.60 5.23
CA TYR A 94 1.12 -6.45 5.97
C TYR A 94 1.17 -7.35 7.19
N SER A 95 0.32 -7.06 8.17
CA SER A 95 0.17 -7.87 9.38
C SER A 95 -1.23 -7.66 9.94
N GLY A 96 -1.64 -8.55 10.84
CA GLY A 96 -2.89 -8.39 11.55
C GLY A 96 -3.01 -9.33 12.74
N PHE A 97 -3.95 -9.00 13.62
CA PHE A 97 -4.31 -9.84 14.75
C PHE A 97 -5.79 -9.65 15.11
N TRP A 98 -6.34 -10.65 15.81
CA TRP A 98 -7.68 -10.60 16.34
C TRP A 98 -7.63 -10.46 17.85
N GLN A 99 -8.57 -9.70 18.38
CA GLN A 99 -8.90 -9.73 19.78
C GLN A 99 -9.94 -10.83 20.02
N VAL A 100 -9.53 -11.90 20.69
CA VAL A 100 -10.45 -12.92 21.20
C VAL A 100 -11.05 -12.39 22.50
N ALA A 101 -12.21 -11.76 22.41
CA ALA A 101 -13.01 -11.44 23.58
C ALA A 101 -14.07 -12.53 23.74
N ASP A 102 -13.72 -13.54 24.54
CA ASP A 102 -14.57 -14.32 25.45
C ASP A 102 -13.73 -15.43 26.11
N GLU A 103 -13.13 -15.11 27.26
CA GLU A 103 -12.89 -16.06 28.34
C GLU A 103 -13.35 -15.35 29.63
N ALA A 104 -14.60 -15.60 30.02
CA ALA A 104 -15.17 -15.24 31.31
C ALA A 104 -15.66 -16.53 31.99
#